data_AF-A0A1I6JH33-F1
#
_entry.id   AF-A0A1I6JH33-F1
#
_cell.length_a   1.000
_cell.length_b   1.000
_cell.length_c   1.000
_cell.angle_alpha   90.00
_cell.angle_beta   90.00
_cell.angle_gamma   90.00
#
_symmetry.space_group_name_H-M   'P 1'
#
loop_
_entity.id
_entity.type
_entity.pdbx_description
1 polymer ?
#
loop_
_entity_poly.entity_id
_entity_poly.type
_entity_poly.pdbx_seq_one_letter_code
_entity_poly.pdbx_strand_id
1 'polypeptide(L)'
;MVHKNHIISSTLSLIKSDLINADMKPAYINFLRRLLSSSRAIDDDEIQYINQELIKHAVKVKNFTEGDALSYLARHAKENRRNPDESKPKKEKSSSPKNKDNISIDYRKEMLLLKESVAELRTELRQAIDSREKWRKRAELAESKMKDNEGANDLKFRKVKAKFSRMYHPDRVAGSSFEKIMKQEVFKEFWPIIEDVEKEG
;
A
#
# COMPACT_ATOMS: atom_id res chain seq x y z
N MET A 1 19.21 15.02 -8.55
CA MET A 1 18.91 15.06 -10.01
C MET A 1 18.53 13.69 -10.61
N VAL A 2 19.21 12.60 -10.25
CA VAL A 2 18.95 11.25 -10.81
C VAL A 2 17.52 10.74 -10.55
N HIS A 3 16.95 10.98 -9.36
CA HIS A 3 15.57 10.58 -9.04
C HIS A 3 14.51 11.32 -9.88
N LYS A 4 14.67 12.63 -10.10
CA LYS A 4 13.71 13.43 -10.88
C LYS A 4 13.57 12.90 -12.32
N ASN A 5 14.69 12.56 -12.96
CA ASN A 5 14.69 12.02 -14.32
C ASN A 5 14.08 10.61 -14.40
N HIS A 6 14.28 9.79 -13.37
CA HIS A 6 13.66 8.47 -13.31
C HIS A 6 12.13 8.57 -13.18
N ILE A 7 11.66 9.48 -12.31
CA ILE A 7 10.22 9.72 -12.09
C ILE A 7 9.57 10.22 -13.38
N ILE A 8 10.15 11.24 -14.02
CA ILE A 8 9.65 11.79 -15.31
C ILE A 8 9.54 10.69 -16.36
N SER A 9 10.57 9.84 -16.49
CA SER A 9 10.58 8.74 -17.46
C SER A 9 9.50 7.70 -17.16
N SER A 10 9.32 7.34 -15.89
CA SER A 10 8.28 6.41 -15.46
C SER A 10 6.88 6.97 -15.70
N THR A 11 6.61 8.23 -15.34
CA THR A 11 5.28 8.84 -15.57
C THR A 11 4.98 9.02 -17.06
N LEU A 12 5.97 9.39 -17.88
CA LEU A 12 5.81 9.49 -19.33
C LEU A 12 5.54 8.12 -19.98
N SER A 13 6.23 7.07 -19.53
CA SER A 13 6.00 5.70 -19.98
C SER A 13 4.57 5.25 -19.68
N LEU A 14 4.08 5.60 -18.49
CA LEU A 14 2.72 5.31 -18.03
C LEU A 14 1.64 6.07 -18.82
N ILE A 15 1.82 7.36 -19.10
CA ILE A 15 0.87 8.15 -19.92
C ILE A 15 0.82 7.63 -21.37
N LYS A 16 1.95 7.17 -21.90
CA LYS A 16 2.05 6.55 -23.23
C LYS A 16 1.49 5.13 -23.26
N SER A 17 1.42 4.45 -22.12
CA SER A 17 0.81 3.13 -22.00
C SER A 17 -0.72 3.21 -21.89
N ASP A 18 -1.41 2.16 -22.32
CA ASP A 18 -2.87 2.02 -22.13
C ASP A 18 -3.25 1.63 -20.68
N LEU A 19 -2.34 1.79 -19.71
CA LEU A 19 -2.54 1.43 -18.31
C LEU A 19 -3.27 2.51 -17.50
N ILE A 20 -3.41 3.72 -18.05
CA ILE A 20 -4.09 4.82 -17.39
C ILE A 20 -5.40 5.12 -18.13
N ASN A 21 -6.50 5.20 -17.37
CA ASN A 21 -7.80 5.59 -17.91
C ASN A 21 -7.71 6.94 -18.65
N ALA A 22 -8.37 7.06 -19.80
CA ALA A 22 -8.31 8.24 -20.66
C ALA A 22 -8.65 9.53 -19.90
N ASP A 23 -9.59 9.45 -18.96
CA ASP A 23 -10.07 10.57 -18.13
C ASP A 23 -8.99 11.11 -17.17
N MET A 24 -8.00 10.28 -16.82
CA MET A 24 -6.95 10.64 -15.85
C MET A 24 -5.66 11.12 -16.53
N LYS A 25 -5.47 10.86 -17.82
CA LYS A 25 -4.31 11.33 -18.60
C LYS A 25 -4.07 12.86 -18.46
N PRO A 26 -5.11 13.72 -18.47
CA PRO A 26 -4.91 15.17 -18.26
C PRO A 26 -4.31 15.52 -16.89
N ALA A 27 -4.69 14.80 -15.82
CA ALA A 27 -4.17 15.03 -14.48
C ALA A 27 -2.67 14.70 -14.39
N TYR A 28 -2.24 13.60 -15.01
CA TYR A 28 -0.83 13.20 -15.05
C TYR A 28 0.02 14.10 -15.95
N ILE A 29 -0.54 14.58 -17.06
CA ILE A 29 0.13 15.57 -17.92
C ILE A 29 0.33 16.89 -17.15
N ASN A 30 -0.68 17.32 -16.38
CA ASN A 30 -0.55 18.51 -15.53
C ASN A 30 0.47 18.32 -14.40
N PHE A 31 0.53 17.13 -13.79
CA PHE A 31 1.56 16.78 -12.82
C PHE A 31 2.97 16.87 -13.41
N LEU A 32 3.20 16.25 -14.58
CA LEU A 32 4.50 16.34 -15.26
C LEU A 32 4.86 17.77 -15.65
N ARG A 33 3.88 18.56 -16.12
CA ARG A 33 4.08 19.97 -16.44
C ARG A 33 4.52 20.75 -15.20
N ARG A 34 3.88 20.53 -14.04
CA ARG A 34 4.27 21.15 -12.77
C ARG A 34 5.64 20.67 -12.28
N LEU A 35 5.95 19.39 -12.46
CA LEU A 35 7.23 18.78 -12.08
C LEU A 35 8.41 19.32 -12.92
N LEU A 36 8.18 19.55 -14.21
CA LEU A 36 9.14 20.14 -15.14
C LEU A 36 9.27 21.67 -14.97
N SER A 37 8.19 22.35 -14.59
CA SER A 37 8.18 23.83 -14.40
C SER A 37 8.69 24.26 -13.03
N SER A 38 8.62 23.39 -12.01
CA SER A 38 9.11 23.71 -10.66
C SER A 38 10.63 23.55 -10.56
N SER A 39 11.32 24.65 -10.22
CA SER A 39 12.74 24.63 -9.82
C SER A 39 12.92 24.26 -8.33
N ARG A 40 11.83 24.13 -7.57
CA ARG A 40 11.88 23.68 -6.16
C ARG A 40 12.06 22.16 -6.10
N ALA A 41 12.83 21.72 -5.10
CA ALA A 41 12.87 20.32 -4.71
C ALA A 41 11.45 19.88 -4.38
N ILE A 42 10.99 18.85 -5.08
CA ILE A 42 9.72 18.22 -4.82
C ILE A 42 9.94 17.34 -3.61
N ASP A 43 9.04 17.43 -2.65
CA ASP A 43 9.14 16.69 -1.40
C ASP A 43 9.13 15.18 -1.70
N ASP A 44 10.04 14.43 -1.07
CA ASP A 44 10.18 13.00 -1.31
C ASP A 44 8.88 12.25 -0.92
N ASP A 45 8.10 12.82 0.00
CA ASP A 45 6.78 12.33 0.40
C ASP A 45 5.74 12.47 -0.73
N GLU A 46 5.76 13.58 -1.47
CA GLU A 46 4.86 13.82 -2.62
C GLU A 46 5.20 12.84 -3.77
N ILE A 47 6.49 12.51 -3.92
CA ILE A 47 6.99 11.51 -4.88
C ILE A 47 6.56 10.10 -4.47
N GLN A 48 6.69 9.74 -3.19
CA GLN A 48 6.29 8.43 -2.69
C GLN A 48 4.78 8.21 -2.81
N TYR A 49 3.99 9.22 -2.46
CA TYR A 49 2.53 9.17 -2.59
C TYR A 49 2.10 8.89 -4.04
N ILE A 50 2.71 9.57 -5.00
CA ILE A 50 2.37 9.41 -6.42
C ILE A 50 2.82 8.05 -6.95
N ASN A 51 3.98 7.54 -6.53
CA ASN A 51 4.41 6.18 -6.86
C ASN A 51 3.48 5.11 -6.27
N GLN A 52 3.00 5.29 -5.03
CA GLN A 52 2.04 4.37 -4.43
C GLN A 52 0.71 4.38 -5.16
N GLU A 53 0.18 5.55 -5.52
CA GLU A 53 -1.05 5.64 -6.31
C GLU A 53 -0.88 5.05 -7.72
N LEU A 54 0.29 5.24 -8.35
CA LEU A 54 0.61 4.59 -9.63
C LEU A 54 0.57 3.06 -9.53
N ILE A 55 1.14 2.47 -8.46
CA ILE A 55 1.14 1.01 -8.24
C ILE A 55 -0.29 0.53 -7.97
N LYS A 56 -1.04 1.20 -7.09
CA LYS A 56 -2.43 0.85 -6.78
C LYS A 56 -3.33 0.88 -8.01
N HIS A 57 -3.16 1.86 -8.88
CA HIS A 57 -3.98 1.98 -10.09
C HIS A 57 -3.60 0.98 -11.19
N ALA A 58 -2.30 0.69 -11.38
CA ALA A 58 -1.86 -0.36 -12.31
C ALA A 58 -2.41 -1.74 -11.93
N VAL A 59 -2.51 -2.04 -10.62
CA VAL A 59 -3.15 -3.25 -10.08
C VAL A 59 -4.66 -3.28 -10.37
N LYS A 60 -5.35 -2.13 -10.24
CA LYS A 60 -6.81 -2.03 -10.38
C LYS A 60 -7.34 -2.15 -11.81
N VAL A 61 -6.56 -1.78 -12.84
CA VAL A 61 -7.06 -1.69 -14.23
C VAL A 61 -7.06 -3.03 -14.99
N LYS A 62 -6.29 -4.05 -14.56
CA LYS A 62 -6.20 -5.32 -15.32
C LYS A 62 -6.18 -6.62 -14.47
N ASN A 63 -6.55 -6.58 -13.19
CA ASN A 63 -6.40 -7.73 -12.27
C ASN A 63 -4.95 -8.27 -12.24
N PHE A 64 -3.96 -7.40 -12.42
CA PHE A 64 -2.56 -7.79 -12.31
C PHE A 64 -2.18 -7.95 -10.84
N THR A 65 -1.36 -8.96 -10.54
CA THR A 65 -0.70 -9.01 -9.24
C THR A 65 0.35 -7.89 -9.16
N GLU A 66 0.64 -7.39 -7.96
CA GLU A 66 1.60 -6.30 -7.74
C GLU A 66 2.97 -6.59 -8.36
N GLY A 67 3.39 -7.86 -8.35
CA GLY A 67 4.63 -8.32 -8.98
C GLY A 67 4.61 -8.24 -10.51
N ASP A 68 3.46 -8.47 -11.15
CA ASP A 68 3.31 -8.37 -12.61
C ASP A 68 3.35 -6.92 -13.06
N ALA A 69 2.72 -6.01 -12.30
CA ALA A 69 2.74 -4.58 -12.55
C ALA A 69 4.17 -4.01 -12.47
N LEU A 70 4.93 -4.38 -11.43
CA LEU A 70 6.33 -3.99 -11.27
C LEU A 70 7.22 -4.58 -12.36
N SER A 71 7.01 -5.85 -12.73
CA SER A 71 7.77 -6.51 -13.80
C SER A 71 7.50 -5.89 -15.18
N TYR A 72 6.26 -5.48 -15.44
CA TYR A 72 5.86 -4.81 -16.67
C TYR A 72 6.47 -3.40 -16.77
N LEU A 73 6.41 -2.61 -15.69
CA LEU A 73 7.03 -1.29 -15.62
C LEU A 73 8.55 -1.37 -15.81
N ALA A 74 9.21 -2.36 -15.21
CA ALA A 74 10.65 -2.57 -15.35
C ALA A 74 11.08 -2.98 -16.77
N ARG A 75 10.26 -3.79 -17.47
CA ARG A 75 10.50 -4.14 -18.88
C ARG A 75 10.37 -2.93 -19.81
N HIS A 76 9.28 -2.18 -19.69
CA HIS A 76 9.05 -1.02 -20.55
C HIS A 76 10.00 0.15 -20.28
N ALA A 77 10.50 0.30 -19.04
CA ALA A 77 11.56 1.26 -18.71
C ALA A 77 12.91 0.92 -19.37
N LYS A 78 13.18 -0.37 -19.64
CA LYS A 78 14.39 -0.82 -20.38
C LYS A 78 14.21 -0.69 -21.89
N GLU A 79 13.00 -0.92 -22.41
CA GLU A 79 12.67 -0.80 -23.84
C GLU A 79 12.89 0.64 -24.35
N ASN A 80 12.51 1.65 -23.56
CA ASN A 80 12.69 3.08 -23.91
C ASN A 80 14.15 3.58 -23.85
N ARG A 81 15.11 2.76 -23.39
CA ARG A 81 16.55 3.09 -23.46
C ARG A 81 17.21 2.59 -24.75
N ARG A 82 16.49 1.83 -25.61
CA ARG A 82 17.00 1.36 -26.90
C ARG A 82 16.27 2.07 -28.05
N ASN A 83 16.89 3.18 -28.47
CA ASN A 83 16.78 3.89 -29.76
C ASN A 83 15.51 4.70 -30.06
N PRO A 84 15.73 5.90 -30.63
CA PRO A 84 15.56 6.04 -32.07
C PRO A 84 16.77 6.76 -32.70
N ASP A 85 17.72 6.00 -33.22
CA ASP A 85 18.49 6.46 -34.38
C ASP A 85 19.06 5.24 -35.12
N GLU A 86 18.23 4.62 -35.96
CA GLU A 86 18.70 3.69 -36.98
C GLU A 86 19.05 4.46 -38.24
N SER A 87 20.34 4.72 -38.42
CA SER A 87 20.93 4.93 -39.74
C SER A 87 22.11 3.96 -39.94
N LYS A 88 21.83 2.82 -40.58
CA LYS A 88 22.82 2.10 -41.41
C LYS A 88 23.26 3.01 -42.57
N PRO A 89 24.37 2.77 -43.32
CA PRO A 89 25.07 1.48 -43.52
C PRO A 89 26.62 1.56 -43.64
N LYS A 90 27.31 0.41 -43.56
CA LYS A 90 28.06 -0.21 -44.70
C LYS A 90 28.87 -1.44 -44.27
N LYS A 91 28.87 -2.43 -45.17
CA LYS A 91 29.72 -3.62 -45.20
C LYS A 91 31.19 -3.23 -45.27
N GLU A 92 32.06 -3.97 -44.61
CA GLU A 92 33.31 -4.44 -45.21
C GLU A 92 33.80 -5.73 -44.52
N LYS A 93 34.23 -6.66 -45.38
CA LYS A 93 34.81 -7.95 -45.02
C LYS A 93 36.23 -7.72 -44.53
N SER A 94 36.70 -8.45 -43.52
CA SER A 94 37.89 -9.32 -43.67
C SER A 94 38.41 -9.88 -42.34
N SER A 95 38.86 -11.13 -42.43
CA SER A 95 40.03 -11.71 -41.77
C SER A 95 39.89 -12.42 -40.40
N SER A 96 40.22 -13.71 -40.48
CA SER A 96 40.97 -14.55 -39.54
C SER A 96 40.30 -15.15 -38.28
N PRO A 97 40.34 -16.50 -38.14
CA PRO A 97 39.78 -17.23 -37.01
C PRO A 97 40.84 -17.46 -35.92
N LYS A 98 40.86 -16.63 -34.87
CA LYS A 98 41.60 -16.93 -33.63
C LYS A 98 40.95 -16.29 -32.41
N ASN A 99 39.83 -16.82 -31.89
CA ASN A 99 39.43 -16.56 -30.48
C ASN A 99 38.19 -17.35 -29.97
N LYS A 100 38.09 -18.67 -30.20
CA LYS A 100 36.94 -19.42 -29.65
C LYS A 100 37.04 -19.66 -28.13
N ASP A 101 38.24 -19.64 -27.57
CA ASP A 101 38.46 -19.99 -26.17
C ASP A 101 38.22 -18.81 -25.20
N ASN A 102 38.48 -17.56 -25.62
CA ASN A 102 38.22 -16.38 -24.78
C ASN A 102 36.72 -16.07 -24.63
N ILE A 103 35.92 -16.34 -25.66
CA ILE A 103 34.46 -16.12 -25.64
C ILE A 103 33.78 -17.08 -24.65
N SER A 104 34.25 -18.34 -24.58
CA SER A 104 33.73 -19.36 -23.67
C SER A 104 34.00 -19.05 -22.18
N ILE A 105 35.14 -18.42 -21.90
CA ILE A 105 35.52 -18.02 -20.53
C ILE A 105 34.67 -16.84 -20.04
N ASP A 106 34.33 -15.90 -20.93
CA ASP A 106 33.52 -14.72 -20.60
C ASP A 106 32.08 -15.12 -20.22
N TYR A 107 31.44 -15.97 -21.02
CA TYR A 107 30.11 -16.50 -20.69
C TYR A 107 30.09 -17.34 -19.42
N ARG A 108 31.16 -18.09 -19.11
CA ARG A 108 31.25 -18.83 -17.84
C ARG A 108 31.27 -17.90 -16.64
N LYS A 109 32.00 -16.79 -16.71
CA LYS A 109 32.04 -15.78 -15.65
C LYS A 109 30.67 -15.11 -15.48
N GLU A 110 30.04 -14.72 -16.58
CA GLU A 110 28.71 -14.13 -16.57
C GLU A 110 27.67 -15.11 -15.99
N MET A 111 27.75 -16.39 -16.34
CA MET A 111 26.83 -17.41 -15.83
C MET A 111 27.05 -17.73 -14.33
N LEU A 112 28.27 -17.56 -13.82
CA LEU A 112 28.57 -17.66 -12.38
C LEU A 112 28.01 -16.47 -11.61
N LEU A 113 28.22 -15.24 -12.10
CA LEU A 113 27.64 -14.02 -11.52
C LEU A 113 26.11 -14.06 -11.53
N LEU A 114 25.52 -14.58 -12.61
CA LEU A 114 24.08 -14.74 -12.71
C LEU A 114 23.55 -15.79 -11.71
N LYS A 115 24.30 -16.87 -11.48
CA LYS A 115 23.95 -17.87 -10.45
C LYS A 115 24.03 -17.30 -9.04
N GLU A 116 25.03 -16.48 -8.76
CA GLU A 116 25.24 -15.83 -7.47
C GLU A 116 24.12 -14.82 -7.19
N SER A 117 23.84 -13.92 -8.13
CA SER A 117 22.71 -12.97 -8.00
C SER A 117 21.35 -13.67 -7.85
N VAL A 118 21.12 -14.78 -8.56
CA VAL A 118 19.90 -15.59 -8.36
C VAL A 118 19.85 -16.20 -6.95
N ALA A 119 20.99 -16.62 -6.40
CA ALA A 119 21.05 -17.14 -5.04
C ALA A 119 20.76 -16.05 -4.00
N GLU A 120 21.33 -14.85 -4.17
CA GLU A 120 21.09 -13.68 -3.33
C GLU A 120 19.61 -13.26 -3.34
N LEU A 121 19.03 -13.10 -4.53
CA LEU A 121 17.61 -12.75 -4.67
C LEU A 121 16.69 -13.79 -4.03
N ARG A 122 17.06 -15.08 -4.07
CA ARG A 122 16.30 -16.12 -3.37
C ARG A 122 16.42 -16.01 -1.86
N THR A 123 17.56 -15.58 -1.33
CA THR A 123 17.72 -15.34 0.11
C THR A 123 16.95 -14.11 0.57
N GLU A 124 17.00 -13.01 -0.18
CA GLU A 124 16.22 -11.81 0.10
C GLU A 124 14.72 -12.09 0.06
N LEU A 125 14.26 -12.84 -0.96
CA LEU A 125 12.86 -13.23 -1.07
C LEU A 125 12.40 -14.04 0.14
N ARG A 126 13.21 -14.99 0.62
CA ARG A 126 12.90 -15.77 1.83
C ARG A 126 12.78 -14.86 3.06
N GLN A 127 13.72 -13.94 3.25
CA GLN A 127 13.67 -12.99 4.37
C GLN A 127 12.44 -12.07 4.31
N ALA A 128 12.06 -11.62 3.11
CA ALA A 128 10.87 -10.81 2.90
C ALA A 128 9.59 -11.59 3.22
N ILE A 129 9.50 -12.86 2.80
CA ILE A 129 8.38 -13.74 3.13
C ILE A 129 8.29 -13.98 4.63
N ASP A 130 9.41 -14.30 5.29
CA ASP A 130 9.44 -14.54 6.74
C ASP A 130 9.03 -13.28 7.52
N SER A 131 9.48 -12.12 7.07
CA SER A 131 9.10 -10.83 7.65
C SER A 131 7.60 -10.60 7.48
N ARG A 132 7.08 -10.74 6.26
CA ARG A 132 5.65 -10.62 5.96
C ARG A 132 4.80 -11.54 6.82
N GLU A 133 5.21 -12.80 6.98
CA GLU A 133 4.47 -13.79 7.76
C GLU A 133 4.46 -13.44 9.26
N LYS A 134 5.58 -12.92 9.79
CA LYS A 134 5.65 -12.39 11.17
C LYS A 134 4.72 -11.20 11.35
N TRP A 135 4.69 -10.26 10.40
CA TRP A 135 3.78 -9.11 10.44
C TRP A 135 2.32 -9.54 10.37
N ARG A 136 2.00 -10.48 9.47
CA ARG A 136 0.65 -11.04 9.33
C ARG A 136 0.16 -11.66 10.64
N LYS A 137 0.97 -12.52 11.27
CA LYS A 137 0.61 -13.16 12.55
C LYS A 137 0.43 -12.15 13.68
N ARG A 138 1.24 -11.09 13.72
CA ARG A 138 1.08 -10.01 14.71
C ARG A 138 -0.18 -9.21 14.49
N ALA A 139 -0.49 -8.87 13.24
CA ALA A 139 -1.71 -8.16 12.88
C ALA A 139 -2.95 -8.99 13.23
N GLU A 140 -2.98 -10.26 12.84
CA GLU A 140 -4.08 -11.18 13.15
C GLU A 140 -4.31 -11.33 14.67
N LEU A 141 -3.23 -11.44 15.45
CA LEU A 141 -3.33 -11.48 16.91
C LEU A 141 -3.86 -10.16 17.50
N ALA A 142 -3.45 -9.02 16.96
CA ALA A 142 -3.93 -7.71 17.40
C ALA A 142 -5.41 -7.51 17.06
N GLU A 143 -5.82 -7.89 15.86
CA GLU A 143 -7.22 -7.85 15.41
C GLU A 143 -8.13 -8.75 16.25
N SER A 144 -7.68 -9.98 16.57
CA SER A 144 -8.43 -10.88 17.44
C SER A 144 -8.65 -10.27 18.82
N LYS A 145 -7.61 -9.65 19.41
CA LYS A 145 -7.71 -8.98 20.72
C LYS A 145 -8.65 -7.78 20.70
N MET A 146 -8.72 -7.03 19.60
CA MET A 146 -9.65 -5.92 19.48
C MET A 146 -11.10 -6.41 19.41
N LYS A 147 -11.37 -7.43 18.59
CA LYS A 147 -12.71 -8.06 18.50
C LYS A 147 -13.19 -8.62 19.83
N ASP A 148 -12.31 -9.26 20.58
CA ASP A 148 -12.66 -9.80 21.91
C ASP A 148 -12.95 -8.69 22.93
N ASN A 149 -12.27 -7.54 22.81
CA ASN A 149 -12.48 -6.40 23.71
C ASN A 149 -13.77 -5.61 23.40
N GLU A 150 -14.14 -5.47 22.12
CA GLU A 150 -15.39 -4.82 21.72
C GLU A 150 -16.60 -5.55 22.32
N GLY A 151 -16.68 -6.88 22.15
CA GLY A 151 -17.80 -7.66 22.73
C GLY A 151 -17.79 -7.74 24.26
N ALA A 152 -16.62 -7.69 24.90
CA ALA A 152 -16.50 -7.73 26.36
C ALA A 152 -16.94 -6.42 27.04
N ASN A 153 -16.69 -5.27 26.40
CA ASN A 153 -17.11 -3.97 26.90
C ASN A 153 -18.63 -3.80 26.82
N ASP A 154 -19.24 -4.20 25.71
CA ASP A 154 -20.70 -4.23 25.55
C ASP A 154 -21.38 -5.07 26.63
N LEU A 155 -20.82 -6.24 26.94
CA LEU A 155 -21.41 -7.13 27.95
C LEU A 155 -21.38 -6.50 29.36
N LYS A 156 -20.29 -5.81 29.70
CA LYS A 156 -20.16 -5.09 30.99
C LYS A 156 -21.12 -3.90 31.04
N PHE A 157 -21.18 -3.12 29.98
CA PHE A 157 -22.06 -1.98 29.87
C PHE A 157 -23.54 -2.37 29.98
N ARG A 158 -23.97 -3.40 29.23
CA ARG A 158 -25.32 -3.96 29.31
C ARG A 158 -25.68 -4.44 30.72
N LYS A 159 -24.74 -5.05 31.46
CA LYS A 159 -24.95 -5.44 32.86
C LYS A 159 -25.15 -4.23 33.77
N VAL A 160 -24.36 -3.18 33.59
CA VAL A 160 -24.49 -1.93 34.36
C VAL A 160 -25.83 -1.26 34.05
N LYS A 161 -26.19 -1.10 32.77
CA LYS A 161 -27.47 -0.55 32.34
C LYS A 161 -28.67 -1.32 32.91
N ALA A 162 -28.64 -2.65 32.85
CA ALA A 162 -29.69 -3.50 33.42
C ALA A 162 -29.81 -3.34 34.94
N LYS A 163 -28.68 -3.28 35.66
CA LYS A 163 -28.68 -3.08 37.12
C LYS A 163 -29.16 -1.68 37.50
N PHE A 164 -28.72 -0.65 36.79
CA PHE A 164 -29.17 0.74 36.97
C PHE A 164 -30.68 0.85 36.78
N SER A 165 -31.20 0.35 35.66
CA SER A 165 -32.64 0.29 35.38
C SER A 165 -33.39 -0.39 36.52
N ARG A 166 -32.90 -1.53 37.00
CA ARG A 166 -33.58 -2.25 38.08
C ARG A 166 -33.65 -1.46 39.39
N MET A 167 -32.64 -0.64 39.68
CA MET A 167 -32.56 0.10 40.94
C MET A 167 -33.32 1.43 40.92
N TYR A 168 -33.33 2.13 39.79
CA TYR A 168 -33.78 3.53 39.71
C TYR A 168 -35.02 3.74 38.83
N HIS A 169 -35.49 2.73 38.09
CA HIS A 169 -36.62 2.90 37.17
C HIS A 169 -37.92 3.28 37.93
N PRO A 170 -38.66 4.29 37.47
CA PRO A 170 -39.84 4.84 38.14
C PRO A 170 -40.88 3.78 38.54
N ASP A 171 -41.13 2.81 37.66
CA ASP A 171 -42.13 1.74 37.90
C ASP A 171 -41.72 0.70 38.94
N ARG A 172 -40.43 0.62 39.30
CA ARG A 172 -39.90 -0.40 40.21
C ARG A 172 -39.46 0.16 41.56
N VAL A 173 -39.73 1.43 41.84
CA VAL A 173 -39.26 2.07 43.06
C VAL A 173 -40.12 1.68 44.26
N ALA A 174 -39.61 0.74 45.05
CA ALA A 174 -40.00 0.58 46.45
C ALA A 174 -39.25 1.59 47.33
N GLY A 175 -39.93 2.14 48.35
CA GLY A 175 -39.37 3.14 49.25
C GLY A 175 -40.38 4.21 49.69
N SER A 176 -39.92 5.12 50.56
CA SER A 176 -40.70 6.30 51.00
C SER A 176 -40.98 7.26 49.84
N SER A 177 -41.94 8.20 49.99
CA SER A 177 -42.26 9.16 48.92
C SER A 177 -41.04 9.98 48.47
N PHE A 178 -40.17 10.32 49.42
CA PHE A 178 -38.93 11.05 49.16
C PHE A 178 -37.92 10.23 48.35
N GLU A 179 -37.73 8.96 48.69
CA GLU A 179 -36.85 8.05 47.94
C GLU A 179 -37.34 7.83 46.51
N LYS A 180 -38.66 7.79 46.29
CA LYS A 180 -39.24 7.68 44.95
C LYS A 180 -38.88 8.89 44.08
N ILE A 181 -39.02 10.08 44.62
CA ILE A 181 -38.69 11.34 43.92
C ILE A 181 -37.20 11.37 43.60
N MET A 182 -36.34 11.06 44.57
CA MET A 182 -34.89 11.05 44.37
C MET A 182 -34.47 10.06 43.27
N LYS A 183 -34.99 8.83 43.29
CA LYS A 183 -34.65 7.82 42.27
C LYS A 183 -35.18 8.21 40.88
N GLN A 184 -36.33 8.87 40.80
CA GLN A 184 -36.85 9.40 39.55
C GLN A 184 -35.95 10.47 38.95
N GLU A 185 -35.45 11.41 39.76
CA GLU A 185 -34.55 12.45 39.26
C GLU A 185 -33.19 11.89 38.86
N VAL A 186 -32.62 10.97 39.63
CA VAL A 186 -31.40 10.23 39.23
C VAL A 186 -31.63 9.48 37.93
N PHE A 187 -32.79 8.85 37.74
CA PHE A 187 -33.09 8.16 36.50
C PHE A 187 -33.17 9.14 35.32
N LYS A 188 -33.89 10.26 35.45
CA LYS A 188 -34.00 11.25 34.36
C LYS A 188 -32.67 11.89 33.97
N GLU A 189 -31.80 12.15 34.94
CA GLU A 189 -30.51 12.80 34.68
C GLU A 189 -29.50 11.85 34.02
N PHE A 190 -29.41 10.61 34.49
CA PHE A 190 -28.39 9.68 34.04
C PHE A 190 -28.83 8.76 32.89
N TRP A 191 -30.13 8.51 32.72
CA TRP A 191 -30.62 7.62 31.66
C TRP A 191 -30.25 8.11 30.24
N PRO A 192 -30.42 9.40 29.89
CA PRO A 192 -30.00 9.90 28.57
C PRO A 192 -28.50 9.73 28.34
N ILE A 193 -27.68 10.00 29.36
CA ILE A 193 -26.21 9.83 29.28
C ILE A 193 -25.84 8.37 29.02
N ILE A 194 -26.53 7.43 29.68
CA ILE A 194 -26.32 5.99 29.44
C ILE A 194 -26.76 5.62 28.02
N GLU A 195 -27.86 6.17 27.50
CA GLU A 195 -28.27 5.91 26.11
C GLU A 195 -27.32 6.50 25.08
N ASP A 196 -26.73 7.66 25.35
CA ASP A 196 -25.76 8.28 24.46
C ASP A 196 -24.44 7.51 24.43
N VAL A 197 -23.95 7.03 25.58
CA VAL A 197 -22.78 6.14 25.65
C VAL A 197 -23.01 4.83 24.88
N GLU A 198 -24.24 4.31 24.83
CA GLU A 198 -24.58 3.11 24.04
C GLU A 198 -24.63 3.38 22.53
N LYS A 199 -24.91 4.62 22.12
CA LYS A 199 -24.92 5.02 20.70
C LYS A 199 -23.53 5.36 20.18
N GLU A 200 -22.65 5.81 21.07
CA GLU A 200 -21.26 6.16 20.74
C GLU A 200 -20.30 4.97 20.77
N GLY A 201 -20.63 3.90 21.50
CA GLY A 201 -19.89 2.63 21.55
C GLY A 201 -20.27 1.67 20.43
#